data_AF-A0A7X6PCL8-F1
#
_entry.id   AF-A0A7X6PCL8-F1
#
_cell.length_a   1.000
_cell.length_b   1.000
_cell.length_c   1.000
_cell.angle_alpha   90.00
_cell.angle_beta   90.00
_cell.angle_gamma   90.00
#
_symmetry.space_group_name_H-M   'P 1'
#
loop_
_entity.id
_entity.type
_entity.pdbx_description
1 polymer ?
#
loop_
_entity_poly.entity_id
_entity_poly.type
_entity_poly.pdbx_seq_one_letter_code
_entity_poly.pdbx_strand_id
1 'polypeptide(L)'
;LRKQEKLTSCVTVKIRYSNFDTHTVQKRIPYTAFDHVLTGIAKDLLTRLYQRRMLIRLIGVRLSHLVRGVQQLDMFDDTPEKISLYMAIDRIRGRFGRDAVRRAAGVMTTGEREERESRRCEYTSDEQKMIRERLRGCVMYGR
;
A
#
# COMPACT_ATOMS: atom_id res chain seq x y z
N LEU A 1 9.41 -1.30 -11.10
CA LEU A 1 10.83 -1.11 -10.77
C LEU A 1 11.66 -2.29 -11.27
N ARG A 2 11.59 -3.47 -10.62
CA ARG A 2 12.41 -4.66 -10.97
C ARG A 2 12.24 -5.18 -12.40
N LYS A 3 11.01 -5.23 -12.94
CA LYS A 3 10.78 -5.60 -14.36
C LYS A 3 11.51 -4.69 -15.37
N GLN A 4 11.83 -3.47 -14.96
CA GLN A 4 12.53 -2.49 -15.82
C GLN A 4 14.02 -2.35 -15.45
N GLU A 5 14.54 -3.19 -14.53
CA GLU A 5 15.94 -3.16 -14.09
C GLU A 5 16.40 -1.77 -13.63
N LYS A 6 15.51 -1.11 -12.87
CA LYS A 6 15.76 0.21 -12.30
C LYS A 6 16.01 0.13 -10.80
N LEU A 7 16.86 1.02 -10.31
CA LEU A 7 17.07 1.34 -8.91
C LEU A 7 16.36 2.65 -8.57
N THR A 8 15.99 2.86 -7.32
CA THR A 8 15.39 4.11 -6.84
C THR A 8 16.28 4.73 -5.76
N SER A 9 16.36 6.06 -5.71
CA SER A 9 17.06 6.78 -4.63
C SER A 9 16.18 7.73 -3.82
N CYS A 10 14.94 8.00 -4.21
CA CYS A 10 14.03 8.79 -3.39
C CYS A 10 12.69 8.09 -3.20
N VAL A 11 12.22 8.08 -1.95
CA VAL A 11 10.88 7.59 -1.57
C VAL A 11 10.08 8.78 -1.05
N THR A 12 8.89 8.96 -1.60
CA THR A 12 7.94 10.00 -1.20
C THR A 12 6.64 9.35 -0.77
N VAL A 13 6.14 9.71 0.42
CA VAL A 13 4.83 9.29 0.91
C VAL A 13 3.91 10.50 0.88
N LYS A 14 2.70 10.29 0.36
CA LYS A 14 1.63 11.29 0.30
C LYS A 14 0.43 10.77 1.09
N ILE A 15 -0.12 11.60 1.96
CA ILE A 15 -1.39 11.32 2.66
C ILE A 15 -2.38 12.37 2.21
N ARG A 16 -3.56 11.94 1.75
CA ARG A 16 -4.71 12.83 1.55
C ARG A 16 -5.71 12.58 2.66
N TYR A 17 -6.04 13.63 3.41
CA TYR A 17 -6.98 13.58 4.51
C TYR A 17 -8.43 13.74 4.01
N SER A 18 -9.39 13.51 4.90
CA SER A 18 -10.83 13.65 4.61
C SER A 18 -11.22 15.08 4.22
N ASN A 19 -10.52 16.08 4.75
CA ASN A 19 -10.66 17.49 4.40
C ASN A 19 -10.01 17.85 3.04
N PHE A 20 -9.57 16.85 2.27
CA PHE A 20 -8.88 16.97 0.98
C PHE A 20 -7.46 17.55 1.02
N ASP A 21 -6.94 17.90 2.20
CA ASP A 21 -5.55 18.35 2.36
C ASP A 21 -4.57 17.23 2.04
N THR A 22 -3.48 17.60 1.38
CA THR A 22 -2.42 16.66 0.98
C THR A 22 -1.12 17.01 1.66
N HIS A 23 -0.63 16.11 2.51
CA HIS A 23 0.70 16.22 3.11
C HIS A 23 1.65 15.24 2.44
N THR A 24 2.89 15.68 2.22
CA THR A 24 3.89 14.88 1.53
C THR A 24 5.23 14.97 2.23
N VAL A 25 5.88 13.83 2.45
CA VAL A 25 7.24 13.76 2.98
C VAL A 25 8.08 12.90 2.04
N GLN A 26 9.32 13.33 1.82
CA GLN A 26 10.29 12.60 1.01
C GLN A 26 11.57 12.31 1.80
N LYS A 27 12.20 11.19 1.50
CA LYS A 27 13.53 10.82 2.00
C LYS A 27 14.39 10.33 0.85
N ARG A 28 15.63 10.82 0.81
CA ARG A 28 16.67 10.33 -0.09
C ARG A 28 17.40 9.17 0.57
N ILE A 29 17.62 8.11 -0.20
CA ILE A 29 18.21 6.85 0.21
C ILE A 29 19.27 6.44 -0.82
N PRO A 30 20.22 5.57 -0.45
CA PRO A 30 21.11 4.92 -1.40
C PRO A 30 20.30 4.18 -2.48
N TYR A 31 20.89 4.01 -3.66
CA TYR A 31 20.23 3.33 -4.77
C TYR A 31 19.94 1.86 -4.41
N THR A 32 18.65 1.52 -4.33
CA THR A 32 18.23 0.15 -3.96
C THR A 32 16.98 -0.27 -4.72
N ALA A 33 16.82 -1.59 -4.90
CA ALA A 33 15.61 -2.24 -5.39
C ALA A 33 15.02 -3.25 -4.38
N PHE A 34 15.56 -3.30 -3.16
CA PHE A 34 15.13 -4.25 -2.14
C PHE A 34 13.83 -3.86 -1.47
N ASP A 35 12.90 -4.81 -1.42
CA ASP A 35 11.56 -4.56 -0.90
C ASP A 35 11.59 -4.29 0.60
N HIS A 36 12.44 -4.98 1.38
CA HIS A 36 12.52 -4.83 2.83
C HIS A 36 12.99 -3.44 3.23
N VAL A 37 14.04 -2.92 2.57
CA VAL A 37 14.57 -1.56 2.77
C VAL A 37 13.50 -0.53 2.44
N LEU A 38 12.92 -0.60 1.24
CA LEU A 38 11.90 0.34 0.79
C LEU A 38 10.63 0.32 1.66
N THR A 39 10.21 -0.87 2.11
CA THR A 39 9.05 -1.03 2.99
C THR A 39 9.31 -0.40 4.37
N GLY A 40 10.49 -0.62 4.95
CA GLY A 40 10.87 -0.02 6.22
C GLY A 40 10.85 1.51 6.16
N ILE A 41 11.52 2.08 5.16
CA ILE A 41 11.58 3.54 4.97
C ILE A 41 10.19 4.13 4.73
N ALA A 42 9.35 3.48 3.93
CA ALA A 42 8.00 3.97 3.67
C ALA A 42 7.14 3.97 4.95
N LYS A 43 7.29 2.95 5.81
CA LYS A 43 6.62 2.91 7.12
C LYS A 43 7.11 4.02 8.04
N ASP A 44 8.42 4.25 8.11
CA ASP A 44 8.98 5.32 8.93
C ASP A 44 8.48 6.70 8.50
N LEU A 45 8.44 6.95 7.19
CA LEU A 45 7.91 8.17 6.61
C LEU A 45 6.42 8.35 6.92
N LEU A 46 5.65 7.26 6.82
CA LEU A 46 4.23 7.28 7.13
C LEU A 46 4.00 7.62 8.61
N THR A 47 4.73 6.99 9.52
CA THR A 47 4.62 7.24 10.96
C THR A 47 4.95 8.69 11.32
N ARG A 48 5.94 9.30 10.67
CA ARG A 48 6.30 10.72 10.86
C ARG A 48 5.24 11.68 10.34
N LEU A 49 4.60 11.33 9.22
CA LEU A 49 3.60 12.17 8.57
C LEU A 49 2.19 12.01 9.17
N TYR A 50 1.94 10.87 9.82
CA TYR A 50 0.63 10.51 10.32
C TYR A 50 0.22 11.30 11.56
N GLN A 51 -0.86 12.06 11.44
CA GLN A 51 -1.52 12.72 12.56
C GLN A 51 -2.79 11.97 12.95
N ARG A 52 -2.86 11.50 14.21
CA ARG A 52 -3.97 10.68 14.73
C ARG A 52 -5.35 11.37 14.72
N ARG A 53 -5.40 12.70 14.63
CA ARG A 53 -6.65 13.46 14.79
C ARG A 53 -7.55 13.44 13.55
N MET A 54 -7.03 13.11 12.37
CA MET A 54 -7.78 13.19 11.12
C MET A 54 -7.86 11.85 10.39
N LEU A 55 -9.01 11.57 9.78
CA LEU A 55 -9.22 10.39 8.95
C LEU A 55 -8.48 10.50 7.63
N ILE A 56 -7.82 9.42 7.22
CA ILE A 56 -7.11 9.34 5.94
C ILE A 56 -8.07 8.81 4.87
N ARG A 57 -8.10 9.47 3.71
CA ARG A 57 -8.82 9.00 2.53
C ARG A 57 -7.98 8.06 1.67
N LEU A 58 -6.71 8.42 1.44
CA LEU A 58 -5.78 7.61 0.66
C LEU A 58 -4.33 7.87 1.05
N ILE A 59 -3.50 6.86 0.82
CA ILE A 59 -2.04 6.91 1.00
C ILE A 59 -1.41 6.56 -0.35
N GLY A 60 -0.52 7.42 -0.82
CA GLY A 60 0.25 7.22 -2.04
C GLY A 60 1.74 7.08 -1.73
N VAL A 61 2.40 6.10 -2.34
CA VAL A 61 3.86 5.97 -2.31
C VAL A 61 4.40 6.21 -3.71
N ARG A 62 5.30 7.19 -3.84
CA ARG A 62 5.98 7.54 -5.08
C ARG A 62 7.47 7.27 -4.95
N LEU A 63 8.04 6.64 -5.97
CA LEU A 63 9.48 6.47 -6.12
C LEU A 63 9.97 7.47 -7.16
N SER A 64 11.09 8.14 -6.87
CA SER A 64 11.70 9.16 -7.73
C SER A 64 13.20 8.91 -7.86
N HIS A 65 13.85 9.56 -8.84
CA HIS A 65 15.25 9.33 -9.19
C HIS A 65 15.53 7.86 -9.53
N LEU A 66 14.90 7.42 -10.63
CA LEU A 66 15.08 6.06 -11.12
C LEU A 66 16.29 6.00 -12.05
N VAL A 67 17.24 5.14 -11.73
CA VAL A 67 18.45 4.91 -12.53
C VAL A 67 18.41 3.48 -13.04
N ARG A 68 18.82 3.26 -14.30
CA ARG A 68 19.01 1.89 -14.82
C ARG A 68 20.33 1.35 -14.31
N GLY A 69 20.31 0.16 -13.72
CA GLY A 69 21.51 -0.45 -13.19
C GLY A 69 21.19 -1.67 -12.34
N VAL A 70 22.22 -2.47 -12.12
CA VAL A 70 22.18 -3.57 -11.15
C VAL A 70 22.47 -3.01 -9.76
N GLN A 71 21.74 -3.50 -8.77
CA GLN A 71 21.99 -3.12 -7.39
C GLN A 71 23.37 -3.66 -7.00
N GLN A 72 24.25 -2.80 -6.49
CA GLN A 72 25.51 -3.25 -5.92
C GLN A 72 25.19 -3.99 -4.62
N LEU A 73 25.59 -5.26 -4.56
CA LEU A 73 25.54 -6.06 -3.35
C LEU A 73 26.69 -5.64 -2.46
N ASP A 74 26.40 -5.40 -1.19
CA ASP A 74 27.47 -5.21 -0.24
C ASP A 74 28.12 -6.56 0.07
N MET A 75 29.45 -6.62 0.09
CA MET A 75 30.18 -7.86 0.35
C MET A 75 30.07 -8.32 1.81
N PHE A 76 29.61 -7.45 2.71
CA PHE A 76 29.66 -7.67 4.15
C PHE A 76 28.28 -7.67 4.83
N ASP A 77 27.29 -6.99 4.27
CA ASP A 77 26.05 -6.65 4.98
C ASP A 77 24.78 -7.37 4.45
N ASP A 78 24.86 -8.10 3.33
CA ASP A 78 23.72 -8.85 2.80
C ASP A 78 23.89 -10.36 2.99
N THR A 79 23.08 -10.94 3.89
CA THR A 79 22.98 -12.40 4.05
C THR A 79 22.70 -13.02 2.67
N PRO A 80 23.59 -13.86 2.10
CA PRO A 80 23.46 -14.37 0.73
C PRO A 80 22.13 -15.12 0.51
N GLU A 81 21.58 -15.68 1.60
CA GLU A 81 20.27 -16.31 1.67
C GLU A 81 19.13 -15.40 1.21
N LYS A 82 19.11 -14.12 1.62
CA LYS A 82 18.05 -13.18 1.28
C LYS A 82 18.09 -12.81 -0.20
N ILE A 83 19.29 -12.69 -0.77
CA ILE A 83 19.48 -12.40 -2.20
C ILE A 83 18.99 -13.58 -3.03
N SER A 84 19.41 -14.80 -2.66
CA SER A 84 18.97 -16.03 -3.30
C SER A 84 17.45 -16.17 -3.26
N LEU A 85 16.83 -15.86 -2.11
CA LEU A 85 15.38 -15.83 -1.95
C LEU A 85 14.72 -14.83 -2.91
N TYR A 86 15.21 -13.58 -2.99
CA TYR A 86 14.63 -12.59 -3.91
C TYR A 86 14.78 -13.01 -5.38
N MET A 87 15.92 -13.56 -5.77
CA MET A 87 16.14 -14.07 -7.12
C MET A 87 15.20 -15.25 -7.45
N ALA A 88 15.00 -16.16 -6.50
CA ALA A 88 14.06 -17.28 -6.65
C ALA A 88 12.61 -16.78 -6.80
N ILE A 89 12.18 -15.83 -5.96
CA ILE A 89 10.86 -15.21 -6.03
C ILE A 89 10.66 -14.52 -7.39
N ASP A 90 11.65 -13.75 -7.84
CA ASP A 90 11.55 -13.02 -9.11
C ASP A 90 11.54 -13.99 -10.31
N ARG A 91 12.25 -15.12 -10.24
CA ARG A 91 12.17 -16.21 -11.25
C ARG A 91 10.78 -16.84 -11.30
N ILE A 92 10.15 -17.08 -10.15
CA ILE A 92 8.78 -17.63 -10.09
C ILE A 92 7.79 -16.62 -10.67
N ARG A 93 7.90 -15.34 -10.28
CA ARG A 93 7.04 -14.26 -10.80
C ARG A 93 7.20 -14.03 -12.30
N GLY A 94 8.39 -14.26 -12.85
CA GLY A 94 8.64 -14.21 -14.29
C GLY A 94 7.87 -15.27 -15.08
N ARG A 95 7.74 -16.49 -14.51
CA ARG A 95 7.06 -17.62 -15.15
C ARG A 95 5.55 -17.65 -14.94
N PHE A 96 5.10 -17.42 -13.70
CA PHE A 96 3.70 -17.59 -13.29
C PHE A 96 2.93 -16.28 -13.13
N GLY A 97 3.59 -15.14 -13.39
CA GLY A 97 3.00 -13.81 -13.24
C GLY A 97 3.19 -13.21 -11.85
N ARG A 98 2.80 -11.93 -11.70
CA ARG A 98 3.10 -11.12 -10.50
C ARG A 98 2.39 -11.60 -9.24
N ASP A 99 1.23 -12.23 -9.40
CA ASP A 99 0.39 -12.65 -8.29
C ASP A 99 0.71 -14.06 -7.78
N ALA A 100 1.66 -14.76 -8.42
CA ALA A 100 2.07 -16.11 -8.01
C ALA A 100 2.72 -16.15 -6.62
N VAL A 101 3.47 -15.11 -6.24
CA VAL A 101 4.13 -15.03 -4.93
C VAL A 101 3.95 -13.64 -4.33
N ARG A 102 3.22 -13.60 -3.21
CA ARG A 102 2.93 -12.38 -2.46
C ARG A 102 3.34 -12.56 -1.00
N ARG A 103 3.71 -11.45 -0.35
CA ARG A 103 4.00 -11.46 1.10
C ARG A 103 2.69 -11.69 1.86
N ALA A 104 2.67 -12.67 2.77
CA ALA A 104 1.50 -13.04 3.55
C ALA A 104 0.84 -11.84 4.25
N ALA A 105 1.65 -10.93 4.81
CA ALA A 105 1.17 -9.72 5.49
C ALA A 105 0.30 -8.77 4.64
N GLY A 106 0.27 -8.93 3.31
CA GLY A 106 -0.58 -8.15 2.40
C GLY A 106 -1.62 -8.97 1.64
N VAL A 107 -1.71 -10.28 1.88
CA VAL A 107 -2.70 -11.15 1.25
C VAL A 107 -3.78 -11.43 2.27
N MET A 108 -5.00 -10.99 1.97
CA MET A 108 -6.16 -11.50 2.70
C MET A 108 -6.39 -12.93 2.25
N THR A 109 -6.42 -13.83 3.22
CA THR A 109 -6.84 -15.21 3.01
C THR A 109 -8.28 -15.23 2.50
N THR A 110 -8.67 -16.30 1.82
CA THR A 110 -10.01 -16.40 1.21
C THR A 110 -11.12 -16.19 2.25
N GLY A 111 -10.95 -16.72 3.47
CA GLY A 111 -11.89 -16.50 4.57
C GLY A 111 -12.01 -15.04 5.04
N GLU A 112 -10.90 -14.30 5.10
CA GLU A 112 -10.92 -12.87 5.47
C GLU A 112 -11.57 -11.98 4.41
N ARG A 113 -11.56 -12.39 3.14
CA ARG A 113 -12.25 -11.68 2.06
C ARG A 113 -13.76 -11.81 2.18
N GLU A 114 -14.24 -13.03 2.41
CA GLU A 114 -15.68 -13.34 2.57
C GLU A 114 -16.28 -12.61 3.77
N GLU A 115 -15.59 -12.57 4.91
CA GLU A 115 -16.04 -11.81 6.09
C GLU A 115 -16.11 -10.30 5.82
N ARG A 116 -15.15 -9.74 5.07
CA ARG A 116 -15.15 -8.31 4.73
C ARG A 116 -16.23 -7.94 3.74
N GLU A 117 -16.50 -8.81 2.77
CA GLU A 117 -17.60 -8.64 1.82
C GLU A 117 -18.94 -8.68 2.54
N SER A 118 -19.10 -9.60 3.49
CA SER A 118 -20.30 -9.70 4.34
C SER A 118 -20.50 -8.45 5.19
N ARG A 119 -19.47 -7.99 5.92
CA ARG A 119 -19.54 -6.75 6.72
C ARG A 119 -19.78 -5.51 5.85
N ARG A 120 -19.24 -5.48 4.63
CA ARG A 120 -19.48 -4.38 3.68
C ARG A 120 -20.93 -4.37 3.19
N CYS A 121 -21.49 -5.55 2.89
CA CYS A 121 -22.90 -5.69 2.50
C CYS A 121 -23.85 -5.29 3.64
N GLU A 122 -23.55 -5.68 4.88
CA GLU A 122 -24.30 -5.27 6.07
C GLU A 122 -24.29 -3.75 6.23
N TYR A 123 -23.12 -3.11 6.24
CA TYR A 123 -23.01 -1.65 6.33
C TYR A 123 -23.81 -0.93 5.23
N THR A 124 -23.73 -1.39 3.97
CA THR A 124 -24.50 -0.78 2.87
C THR A 124 -26.01 -1.01 2.99
N SER A 125 -26.43 -2.14 3.55
CA SER A 125 -27.85 -2.48 3.75
C SER A 125 -28.46 -1.64 4.86
N ASP A 126 -27.73 -1.46 5.95
CA ASP A 126 -28.11 -0.60 7.08
C ASP A 126 -28.21 0.86 6.65
N GLU A 127 -27.24 1.36 5.86
CA GLU A 127 -27.31 2.70 5.27
C GLU A 127 -28.54 2.89 4.39
N GLN A 128 -28.87 1.94 3.51
CA GLN A 128 -30.07 2.02 2.66
C GLN A 128 -31.36 1.99 3.49
N LYS A 129 -31.40 1.24 4.58
CA LYS A 129 -32.55 1.15 5.48
C LYS A 129 -32.76 2.47 6.24
N MET A 130 -31.67 3.07 6.73
CA MET A 130 -31.66 4.37 7.38
C MET A 130 -32.12 5.51 6.45
N ILE A 131 -31.69 5.48 5.19
CA ILE A 131 -32.11 6.45 4.16
C ILE A 131 -33.61 6.28 3.85
N ARG A 132 -34.09 5.04 3.75
CA ARG A 132 -35.50 4.72 3.48
C ARG A 132 -36.43 5.15 4.61
N GLU A 133 -36.00 4.97 5.87
CA GLU A 133 -36.73 5.45 7.05
C GLU A 133 -36.76 6.97 7.14
N ARG A 134 -35.64 7.66 6.85
CA ARG A 134 -35.62 9.13 6.78
C ARG A 134 -36.55 9.70 5.72
N LEU A 135 -36.62 9.07 4.54
CA LEU A 135 -37.53 9.50 3.47
C LEU A 135 -39.01 9.26 3.83
N ARG A 136 -39.35 8.20 4.58
CA ARG A 136 -40.72 7.98 5.08
C ARG A 136 -41.19 9.08 6.04
N GLY A 137 -40.28 9.69 6.80
CA GLY A 137 -40.60 10.83 7.68
C GLY A 137 -40.90 12.14 6.93
N CYS A 138 -40.26 12.37 5.78
CA CYS A 138 -40.49 13.59 4.98
C CYS A 138 -41.82 13.61 4.23
N VAL A 139 -42.43 12.46 3.92
CA VAL A 139 -43.72 12.41 3.18
C VAL A 139 -44.92 12.74 4.10
N MET A 140 -44.76 12.70 5.42
CA MET A 140 -45.84 12.93 6.39
C MET A 140 -46.03 14.41 6.80
N TYR A 141 -45.07 15.29 6.45
CA TYR A 141 -45.12 16.73 6.75
C TYR A 141 -44.95 17.61 5.48
N GLY A 142 -45.34 17.09 4.32
CA GLY A 142 -45.47 17.87 3.09
C GLY A 142 -46.87 18.48 2.99
N ARG A 143 -46.99 19.78 3.31
CA ARG A 143 -48.08 20.65 2.88
C ARG A 143 -47.80 21.18 1.48
#